data_AF-A0A382GKL9-F1
#
_entry.id   AF-A0A382GKL9-F1
#
_cell.length_a   1.000
_cell.length_b   1.000
_cell.length_c   1.000
_cell.angle_alpha   90.00
_cell.angle_beta   90.00
_cell.angle_gamma   90.00
#
_symmetry.space_group_name_H-M   'P 1'
#
loop_
_entity.id
_entity.type
_entity.pdbx_description
1 polymer ?
#
loop_
_entity_poly.entity_id
_entity_poly.type
_entity_poly.pdbx_seq_one_letter_code
_entity_poly.pdbx_strand_id
1 'polypeptide(L)'
;MLIKEILMPDGQEFDLEGIAKDINGTQSHDDIIDIVGNHFPIASIQVVRTPDLKEGELSISAHYEPDFDEEGDIAIFIKILFSEEGPASFTWSKNSKKYFLNKLKDALKHEVLHMKQHRDRNFHPGSDGYISDKGTELEYMSRPDEIEAYAMNIGDEFIRKVGKDGAVDLLRMAKKTAQFKNKVGQFLSPDLLAYFALFNWDPNHSVIKRLLKKIYQHIQEQ
;
A
#
# COMPACT_ATOMS: atom_id res chain seq x y z
N MET A 1 -17.59 -4.24 -4.88
CA MET A 1 -17.39 -3.62 -6.21
C MET A 1 -16.11 -4.24 -6.72
N LEU A 2 -16.15 -4.99 -7.81
CA LEU A 2 -15.01 -5.78 -8.28
C LEU A 2 -13.80 -4.86 -8.52
N ILE A 3 -12.80 -4.90 -7.63
CA ILE A 3 -11.48 -4.29 -7.86
C ILE A 3 -10.68 -5.27 -8.72
N LYS A 4 -11.21 -5.57 -9.92
CA LYS A 4 -10.46 -6.18 -11.00
C LYS A 4 -9.94 -5.02 -11.82
N GLU A 5 -8.61 -4.99 -11.94
CA GLU A 5 -7.81 -3.96 -12.60
C GLU A 5 -7.81 -2.61 -11.87
N ILE A 6 -6.61 -2.03 -11.72
CA ILE A 6 -6.43 -0.70 -11.15
C ILE A 6 -6.91 0.26 -12.22
N LEU A 7 -8.20 0.57 -12.22
CA LEU A 7 -8.73 1.61 -13.08
C LEU A 7 -8.41 2.94 -12.39
N MET A 8 -7.54 3.73 -13.03
CA MET A 8 -7.45 5.16 -12.77
C MET A 8 -8.87 5.77 -12.89
N PRO A 9 -9.13 6.96 -12.32
CA PRO A 9 -10.45 7.56 -12.39
C PRO A 9 -11.02 7.77 -13.80
N ASP A 10 -10.15 7.80 -14.82
CA ASP A 10 -10.50 7.89 -16.24
C ASP A 10 -10.72 6.51 -16.91
N GLY A 11 -10.62 5.42 -16.14
CA GLY A 11 -10.79 4.04 -16.61
C GLY A 11 -9.54 3.41 -17.22
N GLN A 12 -8.37 4.04 -17.13
CA GLN A 12 -7.12 3.44 -17.61
C GLN A 12 -6.51 2.46 -16.61
N GLU A 13 -5.97 1.35 -17.11
CA GLU A 13 -5.20 0.43 -16.29
C GLU A 13 -3.79 0.96 -16.00
N PHE A 14 -3.33 0.74 -14.77
CA PHE A 14 -1.96 1.06 -14.40
C PHE A 14 -0.94 0.12 -15.10
N ASP A 15 -0.01 0.69 -15.89
CA ASP A 15 0.99 -0.07 -16.65
C ASP A 15 2.17 -0.57 -15.79
N LEU A 16 1.87 -1.50 -14.88
CA LEU A 16 2.90 -2.21 -14.10
C LEU A 16 3.86 -3.02 -14.97
N GLU A 17 3.40 -3.50 -16.13
CA GLU A 17 4.23 -4.29 -17.04
C GLU A 17 5.26 -3.41 -17.75
N GLY A 18 4.89 -2.20 -18.14
CA GLY A 18 5.77 -1.16 -18.67
C GLY A 18 6.84 -0.78 -17.67
N ILE A 19 6.45 -0.44 -16.43
CA ILE A 19 7.42 -0.19 -15.34
C ILE A 19 8.31 -1.43 -15.13
N ALA A 20 7.74 -2.63 -15.16
CA ALA A 20 8.52 -3.85 -15.02
C ALA A 20 9.46 -4.11 -16.20
N LYS A 21 9.26 -3.55 -17.38
CA LYS A 21 10.22 -3.63 -18.49
C LYS A 21 11.32 -2.57 -18.33
N ASP A 22 10.92 -1.36 -17.98
CA ASP A 22 11.81 -0.20 -17.97
C ASP A 22 12.72 -0.17 -16.74
N ILE A 23 12.29 -0.70 -15.61
CA ILE A 23 13.11 -0.81 -14.41
C ILE A 23 14.07 -2.01 -14.52
N ASN A 24 15.33 -1.76 -14.86
CA ASN A 24 16.33 -2.82 -15.09
C ASN A 24 17.77 -2.32 -14.88
N GLY A 25 18.71 -3.26 -14.67
CA GLY A 25 20.12 -2.92 -14.52
C GLY A 25 20.37 -1.99 -13.34
N THR A 26 21.27 -1.03 -13.54
CA THR A 26 21.51 0.08 -12.61
C THR A 26 20.95 1.35 -13.22
N GLN A 27 20.11 2.06 -12.46
CA GLN A 27 19.44 3.28 -12.90
C GLN A 27 19.66 4.38 -11.88
N SER A 28 19.78 5.63 -12.33
CA SER A 28 19.82 6.76 -11.42
C SER A 28 18.46 6.94 -10.73
N HIS A 29 18.45 7.64 -9.61
CA HIS A 29 17.18 7.98 -8.96
C HIS A 29 16.26 8.82 -9.85
N ASP A 30 16.83 9.71 -10.66
CA ASP A 30 16.08 10.54 -11.61
C ASP A 30 15.46 9.67 -12.72
N ASP A 31 16.21 8.71 -13.28
CA ASP A 31 15.65 7.75 -14.25
C ASP A 31 14.46 6.98 -13.65
N ILE A 32 14.55 6.60 -12.37
CA ILE A 32 13.47 5.87 -11.67
C ILE A 32 12.24 6.76 -11.49
N ILE A 33 12.42 8.05 -11.15
CA ILE A 33 11.34 9.04 -11.08
C ILE A 33 10.66 9.15 -12.45
N ASP A 34 11.44 9.34 -13.51
CA ASP A 34 10.92 9.52 -14.86
C ASP A 34 10.16 8.28 -15.34
N ILE A 35 10.69 7.08 -15.10
CA ILE A 35 10.01 5.83 -15.46
C ILE A 35 8.65 5.73 -14.75
N VAL A 36 8.62 5.92 -13.44
CA VAL A 36 7.35 5.80 -12.69
C VAL A 36 6.38 6.90 -13.09
N GLY A 37 6.85 8.15 -13.25
CA GLY A 37 6.02 9.29 -13.65
C GLY A 37 5.43 9.14 -15.05
N ASN A 38 6.20 8.60 -16.01
CA ASN A 38 5.71 8.33 -17.37
C ASN A 38 4.58 7.30 -17.40
N HIS A 39 4.65 6.29 -16.53
CA HIS A 39 3.62 5.25 -16.41
C HIS A 39 2.49 5.62 -15.45
N PHE A 40 2.64 6.70 -14.67
CA PHE A 40 1.64 7.16 -13.70
C PHE A 40 1.55 8.69 -13.61
N PRO A 41 1.03 9.36 -14.65
CA PRO A 41 1.02 10.82 -14.73
C PRO A 41 0.11 11.50 -13.70
N ILE A 42 -0.78 10.75 -13.04
CA ILE A 42 -1.68 11.28 -12.00
C ILE A 42 -1.02 11.40 -10.62
N ALA A 43 0.26 11.02 -10.49
CA ALA A 43 1.01 11.21 -9.25
C ALA A 43 2.29 12.02 -9.43
N SER A 44 2.60 12.76 -8.37
CA SER A 44 3.91 13.35 -8.18
C SER A 44 4.86 12.31 -7.57
N ILE A 45 5.97 12.05 -8.25
CA ILE A 45 6.98 11.09 -7.81
C ILE A 45 8.19 11.83 -7.25
N GLN A 46 8.64 11.43 -6.07
CA GLN A 46 9.84 11.94 -5.43
C GLN A 46 10.71 10.79 -4.94
N VAL A 47 12.02 10.99 -5.04
CA VAL A 47 12.99 10.13 -4.34
C VAL A 47 13.45 10.83 -3.07
N VAL A 48 13.39 10.09 -1.96
CA VAL A 48 13.93 10.51 -0.67
C VAL A 48 15.04 9.56 -0.29
N ARG A 49 16.17 10.10 0.17
CA ARG A 49 17.22 9.29 0.80
C ARG A 49 17.04 9.36 2.30
N THR A 50 17.17 8.23 3.00
CA THR A 50 17.00 8.14 4.45
C THR A 50 18.10 7.30 5.10
N PRO A 51 18.52 7.61 6.35
CA PRO A 51 19.40 6.75 7.14
C PRO A 51 18.71 5.49 7.67
N ASP A 52 17.38 5.40 7.59
CA ASP A 52 16.61 4.25 8.11
C ASP A 52 16.73 2.99 7.24
N LEU A 53 17.31 3.13 6.04
CA LEU A 53 17.51 2.05 5.07
C LEU A 53 19.00 1.80 4.89
N LYS A 54 19.37 0.51 4.83
CA LYS A 54 20.74 0.10 4.49
C LYS A 54 20.96 0.13 2.98
N GLU A 55 22.21 0.19 2.56
CA GLU A 55 22.55 0.09 1.14
C GLU A 55 21.90 -1.15 0.48
N GLY A 56 21.24 -0.94 -0.66
CA GLY A 56 20.50 -1.98 -1.38
C GLY A 56 19.06 -2.22 -0.90
N GLU A 57 18.62 -1.58 0.19
CA GLU A 57 17.23 -1.54 0.62
C GLU A 57 16.47 -0.39 -0.05
N LEU A 58 15.17 -0.58 -0.22
CA LEU A 58 14.25 0.46 -0.68
C LEU A 58 12.90 0.31 0.04
N SER A 59 12.16 1.41 0.13
CA SER A 59 10.77 1.42 0.56
C SER A 59 9.94 2.38 -0.30
N ILE A 60 8.63 2.29 -0.20
CA ILE A 60 7.70 3.20 -0.87
C ILE A 60 6.71 3.68 0.19
N SER A 61 6.45 4.98 0.18
CA SER A 61 5.33 5.62 0.88
C SER A 61 4.53 6.38 -0.15
N ALA A 62 3.22 6.40 0.02
CA ALA A 62 2.34 7.26 -0.76
C ALA A 62 1.33 7.94 0.16
N HIS A 63 0.72 9.01 -0.33
CA HIS A 63 -0.46 9.62 0.28
C HIS A 63 -1.30 10.30 -0.80
N TYR A 64 -2.59 10.40 -0.51
CA TYR A 64 -3.58 11.16 -1.26
C TYR A 64 -3.91 12.47 -0.53
N GLU A 65 -3.94 13.59 -1.26
CA GLU A 65 -4.31 14.93 -0.76
C GLU A 65 -5.70 15.35 -1.27
N PRO A 66 -6.74 15.32 -0.41
CA PRO A 66 -8.12 15.57 -0.83
C PRO A 66 -8.39 16.96 -1.38
N ASP A 67 -7.73 17.98 -0.81
CA ASP A 67 -7.92 19.38 -1.20
C ASP A 67 -7.42 19.60 -2.63
N PHE A 68 -6.27 19.01 -2.99
CA PHE A 68 -5.71 19.11 -4.33
C PHE A 68 -6.58 18.38 -5.36
N ASP A 69 -7.21 17.27 -4.97
CA ASP A 69 -8.14 16.56 -5.85
C ASP A 69 -9.40 17.38 -6.14
N GLU A 70 -9.94 18.08 -5.14
CA GLU A 70 -11.10 18.96 -5.30
C GLU A 70 -10.78 20.17 -6.20
N GLU A 71 -9.55 20.69 -6.10
CA GLU A 71 -9.05 21.80 -6.92
C GLU A 71 -8.64 21.37 -8.34
N GLY A 72 -8.54 20.07 -8.61
CA GLY A 72 -8.15 19.51 -9.90
C GLY A 72 -6.65 19.41 -10.14
N ASP A 73 -5.84 19.51 -9.08
CA ASP A 73 -4.39 19.35 -9.07
C ASP A 73 -3.96 17.88 -8.89
N ILE A 74 -2.65 17.62 -8.97
CA ILE A 74 -2.08 16.29 -8.68
C ILE A 74 -2.27 15.97 -7.20
N ALA A 75 -3.12 14.99 -6.92
CA ALA A 75 -3.52 14.62 -5.56
C ALA A 75 -2.80 13.39 -5.00
N ILE A 76 -2.08 12.61 -5.82
CA ILE A 76 -1.35 11.43 -5.34
C ILE A 76 0.15 11.75 -5.30
N PHE A 77 0.79 11.45 -4.18
CA PHE A 77 2.20 11.71 -3.95
C PHE A 77 2.92 10.45 -3.55
N ILE A 78 3.91 10.04 -4.34
CA ILE A 78 4.72 8.84 -4.09
C ILE A 78 6.12 9.24 -3.72
N LYS A 79 6.60 8.71 -2.60
CA LYS A 79 7.99 8.81 -2.13
C LYS A 79 8.64 7.44 -2.25
N ILE A 80 9.63 7.34 -3.12
CA ILE A 80 10.51 6.18 -3.22
C ILE A 80 11.70 6.44 -2.30
N LEU A 81 11.85 5.61 -1.28
CA LEU A 81 12.90 5.75 -0.28
C LEU A 81 14.08 4.85 -0.61
N PHE A 82 15.28 5.45 -0.66
CA PHE A 82 16.56 4.75 -0.80
C PHE A 82 17.48 5.08 0.38
N SER A 83 18.52 4.28 0.58
CA SER A 83 19.53 4.53 1.61
C SER A 83 20.38 5.78 1.33
N GLU A 84 20.73 6.51 2.38
CA GLU A 84 21.75 7.59 2.34
C GLU A 84 23.19 7.06 2.20
N GLU A 85 23.46 5.81 2.58
CA GLU A 85 24.82 5.23 2.58
C GLU A 85 25.30 4.83 1.17
N GLY A 86 24.38 4.66 0.20
CA GLY A 86 24.67 4.18 -1.15
C GLY A 86 24.95 5.26 -2.22
N PRO A 87 25.11 4.87 -3.49
CA PRO A 87 25.13 5.81 -4.61
C PRO A 87 23.75 6.42 -4.89
N ALA A 88 23.69 7.50 -5.68
CA ALA A 88 22.45 8.10 -6.19
C ALA A 88 21.84 7.29 -7.35
N SER A 89 21.90 5.96 -7.23
CA SER A 89 21.47 4.99 -8.23
C SER A 89 21.12 3.69 -7.54
N PHE A 90 20.23 2.90 -8.14
CA PHE A 90 19.83 1.61 -7.61
C PHE A 90 20.05 0.49 -8.63
N THR A 91 20.61 -0.62 -8.17
CA THR A 91 20.82 -1.82 -9.00
C THR A 91 19.72 -2.85 -8.74
N TRP A 92 18.94 -3.13 -9.77
CA TRP A 92 17.78 -3.99 -9.71
C TRP A 92 18.18 -5.47 -9.74
N SER A 93 17.98 -6.15 -8.62
CA SER A 93 17.93 -7.60 -8.56
C SER A 93 16.51 -8.09 -8.89
N LYS A 94 16.36 -9.37 -9.24
CA LYS A 94 15.03 -9.97 -9.42
C LYS A 94 14.14 -9.80 -8.18
N ASN A 95 14.72 -9.87 -6.99
CA ASN A 95 13.99 -9.75 -5.73
C ASN A 95 13.61 -8.31 -5.42
N SER A 96 14.53 -7.35 -5.54
CA SER A 96 14.24 -5.93 -5.27
C SER A 96 13.26 -5.36 -6.30
N LYS A 97 13.38 -5.75 -7.57
CA LYS A 97 12.40 -5.41 -8.61
C LYS A 97 11.01 -5.94 -8.30
N LYS A 98 10.89 -7.24 -7.95
CA LYS A 98 9.61 -7.82 -7.55
C LYS A 98 9.04 -7.13 -6.31
N TYR A 99 9.88 -6.81 -5.33
CA TYR A 99 9.46 -6.12 -4.12
C TYR A 99 8.91 -4.72 -4.43
N PHE A 100 9.67 -3.93 -5.21
CA PHE A 100 9.30 -2.60 -5.65
C PHE A 100 7.96 -2.59 -6.39
N LEU A 101 7.79 -3.44 -7.40
CA LEU A 101 6.55 -3.49 -8.18
C LEU A 101 5.33 -3.85 -7.33
N ASN A 102 5.48 -4.78 -6.38
CA ASN A 102 4.37 -5.12 -5.48
C ASN A 102 4.05 -3.98 -4.51
N LYS A 103 5.07 -3.33 -3.93
CA LYS A 103 4.87 -2.21 -3.01
C LYS A 103 4.30 -0.98 -3.71
N LEU A 104 4.76 -0.68 -4.92
CA LEU A 104 4.20 0.38 -5.75
C LEU A 104 2.74 0.09 -6.06
N LYS A 105 2.43 -1.15 -6.49
CA LYS A 105 1.04 -1.59 -6.73
C LYS A 105 0.15 -1.39 -5.50
N ASP A 106 0.59 -1.85 -4.33
CA ASP A 106 -0.19 -1.76 -3.10
C ASP A 106 -0.43 -0.30 -2.70
N ALA A 107 0.61 0.53 -2.70
CA ALA A 107 0.51 1.95 -2.37
C ALA A 107 -0.45 2.68 -3.33
N LEU A 108 -0.32 2.43 -4.63
CA LEU A 108 -1.18 3.07 -5.63
C LEU A 108 -2.65 2.65 -5.50
N LYS A 109 -2.91 1.37 -5.28
CA LYS A 109 -4.29 0.90 -5.06
C LYS A 109 -4.89 1.58 -3.84
N HIS A 110 -4.11 1.70 -2.77
CA HIS A 110 -4.52 2.34 -1.53
C HIS A 110 -4.92 3.81 -1.78
N GLU A 111 -4.05 4.60 -2.41
CA GLU A 111 -4.32 6.02 -2.67
C GLU A 111 -5.46 6.24 -3.67
N VAL A 112 -5.52 5.43 -4.74
CA VAL A 112 -6.62 5.53 -5.72
C VAL A 112 -7.96 5.17 -5.09
N LEU A 113 -7.98 4.25 -4.13
CA LEU A 113 -9.18 3.94 -3.37
C LEU A 113 -9.61 5.12 -2.50
N HIS A 114 -8.69 5.80 -1.83
CA HIS A 114 -9.01 7.02 -1.06
C HIS A 114 -9.55 8.13 -1.94
N MET A 115 -8.90 8.39 -3.07
CA MET A 115 -9.39 9.33 -4.08
C MET A 115 -10.80 8.97 -4.52
N LYS A 116 -11.07 7.70 -4.85
CA LYS A 116 -12.40 7.24 -5.22
C LYS A 116 -13.42 7.45 -4.09
N GLN A 117 -13.10 7.06 -2.87
CA GLN A 117 -13.96 7.21 -1.70
C GLN A 117 -14.34 8.68 -1.48
N HIS A 118 -13.38 9.60 -1.64
CA HIS A 118 -13.60 11.04 -1.49
C HIS A 118 -14.49 11.60 -2.60
N ARG A 119 -14.18 11.28 -3.87
CA ARG A 119 -14.97 11.69 -5.05
C ARG A 119 -16.40 11.15 -5.01
N ASP A 120 -16.59 9.89 -4.62
CA ASP A 120 -17.92 9.26 -4.48
C ASP A 120 -18.79 9.98 -3.41
N ARG A 121 -18.16 10.71 -2.48
CA ARG A 121 -18.81 11.56 -1.48
C ARG A 121 -18.86 13.04 -1.88
N ASN A 122 -18.65 13.38 -3.15
CA ASN A 122 -18.53 14.77 -3.62
C ASN A 122 -17.54 15.57 -2.78
N PHE A 123 -16.34 15.01 -2.55
CA PHE A 123 -15.27 15.63 -1.78
C PHE A 123 -15.58 15.91 -0.31
N HIS A 124 -16.58 15.24 0.26
CA HIS A 124 -16.83 15.32 1.70
C HIS A 124 -15.96 14.33 2.47
N PRO A 125 -15.43 14.72 3.65
CA PRO A 125 -14.61 13.85 4.48
C PRO A 125 -15.37 12.59 4.90
N GLY A 126 -14.62 11.50 5.07
CA GLY A 126 -15.14 10.26 5.64
C GLY A 126 -15.46 10.41 7.13
N SER A 127 -15.93 9.32 7.74
CA SER A 127 -16.13 9.32 9.20
C SER A 127 -14.80 9.24 9.94
N ASP A 128 -14.70 9.96 11.05
CA ASP A 128 -13.57 9.86 11.98
C ASP A 128 -13.45 8.44 12.58
N GLY A 129 -12.26 8.14 13.05
CA GLY A 129 -11.96 6.94 13.81
C GLY A 129 -12.20 7.10 15.32
N TYR A 130 -11.68 6.14 16.07
CA TYR A 130 -11.65 6.16 17.53
C TYR A 130 -10.68 7.24 18.02
N ILE A 131 -11.22 8.35 18.50
CA ILE A 131 -10.43 9.36 19.21
C ILE A 131 -10.17 8.84 20.63
N SER A 132 -8.89 8.80 21.01
CA SER A 132 -8.49 8.53 22.39
C SER A 132 -7.20 9.27 22.72
N ASP A 133 -6.91 9.41 24.00
CA ASP A 133 -5.67 9.99 24.54
C ASP A 133 -4.39 9.25 24.07
N LYS A 134 -4.55 8.11 23.39
CA LYS A 134 -3.49 7.20 22.94
C LYS A 134 -2.85 7.58 21.59
N GLY A 135 -3.18 8.74 21.03
CA GLY A 135 -2.49 9.32 19.86
C GLY A 135 -3.29 9.28 18.55
N THR A 136 -2.78 10.01 17.55
CA THR A 136 -3.39 10.18 16.22
C THR A 136 -3.44 8.90 15.41
N GLU A 137 -2.50 7.98 15.63
CA GLU A 137 -2.41 6.70 14.90
C GLU A 137 -3.62 5.79 15.17
N LEU A 138 -4.10 5.74 16.41
CA LEU A 138 -5.25 4.92 16.76
C LEU A 138 -6.53 5.42 16.10
N GLU A 139 -6.68 6.74 16.05
CA GLU A 139 -7.78 7.40 15.35
C GLU A 139 -7.69 7.09 13.85
N TYR A 140 -6.57 7.41 13.22
CA TYR A 140 -6.31 7.15 11.80
C TYR A 140 -6.60 5.69 11.40
N MET A 141 -5.92 4.74 12.05
CA MET A 141 -6.03 3.30 11.72
C MET A 141 -7.42 2.71 11.96
N SER A 142 -8.30 3.42 12.64
CA SER A 142 -9.66 2.98 12.91
C SER A 142 -10.75 3.66 12.09
N ARG A 143 -10.38 4.61 11.22
CA ARG A 143 -11.28 5.21 10.23
C ARG A 143 -11.81 4.14 9.26
N PRO A 144 -13.09 4.20 8.87
CA PRO A 144 -13.69 3.30 7.88
C PRO A 144 -12.90 3.12 6.58
N ASP A 145 -12.41 4.23 6.02
CA ASP A 145 -11.76 4.30 4.72
C ASP A 145 -10.38 3.64 4.79
N GLU A 146 -9.61 3.94 5.85
CA GLU A 146 -8.32 3.30 6.15
C GLU A 146 -8.46 1.79 6.33
N ILE A 147 -9.46 1.35 7.11
CA ILE A 147 -9.72 -0.08 7.31
C ILE A 147 -10.02 -0.77 5.97
N GLU A 148 -10.72 -0.12 5.06
CA GLU A 148 -11.01 -0.68 3.74
C GLU A 148 -9.76 -0.75 2.86
N ALA A 149 -8.95 0.30 2.84
CA ALA A 149 -7.73 0.37 2.06
C ALA A 149 -6.66 -0.62 2.54
N TYR A 150 -6.43 -0.71 3.85
CA TYR A 150 -5.55 -1.72 4.43
C TYR A 150 -6.11 -3.14 4.29
N ALA A 151 -7.41 -3.34 4.37
CA ALA A 151 -8.00 -4.65 4.13
C ALA A 151 -7.75 -5.16 2.70
N MET A 152 -7.82 -4.26 1.72
CA MET A 152 -7.48 -4.56 0.34
C MET A 152 -6.00 -4.95 0.21
N ASN A 153 -5.08 -4.16 0.78
CA ASN A 153 -3.64 -4.46 0.75
C ASN A 153 -3.33 -5.82 1.38
N ILE A 154 -3.85 -6.09 2.58
CA ILE A 154 -3.65 -7.37 3.30
C ILE A 154 -4.20 -8.54 2.48
N GLY A 155 -5.39 -8.39 1.89
CA GLY A 155 -6.00 -9.43 1.06
C GLY A 155 -5.19 -9.72 -0.20
N ASP A 156 -4.70 -8.68 -0.89
CA ASP A 156 -3.82 -8.83 -2.06
C ASP A 156 -2.48 -9.47 -1.69
N GLU A 157 -1.88 -9.08 -0.55
CA GLU A 157 -0.66 -9.71 -0.01
C GLU A 157 -0.85 -11.21 0.23
N PHE A 158 -2.00 -11.61 0.77
CA PHE A 158 -2.32 -13.02 0.99
C PHE A 158 -2.50 -13.77 -0.34
N ILE A 159 -3.30 -13.24 -1.25
CA ILE A 159 -3.57 -13.87 -2.56
C ILE A 159 -2.29 -14.06 -3.36
N ARG A 160 -1.42 -13.04 -3.39
CA ARG A 160 -0.10 -13.14 -4.07
C ARG A 160 0.79 -14.24 -3.49
N LYS A 161 0.59 -14.63 -2.23
CA LYS A 161 1.43 -15.62 -1.54
C LYS A 161 0.90 -17.04 -1.66
N VAL A 162 -0.41 -17.22 -1.56
CA VAL A 162 -1.02 -18.55 -1.40
C VAL A 162 -2.25 -18.77 -2.28
N GLY A 163 -2.57 -17.84 -3.18
CA GLY A 163 -3.80 -17.87 -3.97
C GLY A 163 -5.05 -17.55 -3.14
N LYS A 164 -6.20 -17.49 -3.81
CA LYS A 164 -7.49 -17.11 -3.19
C LYS A 164 -7.90 -18.04 -2.04
N ASP A 165 -7.87 -19.36 -2.26
CA ASP A 165 -8.29 -20.33 -1.24
C ASP A 165 -7.35 -20.33 -0.04
N GLY A 166 -6.03 -20.31 -0.29
CA GLY A 166 -5.03 -20.20 0.77
C GLY A 166 -5.12 -18.89 1.55
N ALA A 167 -5.53 -17.80 0.91
CA ALA A 167 -5.70 -16.50 1.57
C ALA A 167 -6.81 -16.55 2.64
N VAL A 168 -7.89 -17.28 2.37
CA VAL A 168 -8.96 -17.51 3.36
C VAL A 168 -8.43 -18.29 4.56
N ASP A 169 -7.58 -19.31 4.33
CA ASP A 169 -6.99 -20.08 5.41
C ASP A 169 -6.01 -19.26 6.26
N LEU A 170 -5.21 -18.38 5.64
CA LEU A 170 -4.38 -17.42 6.36
C LEU A 170 -5.22 -16.46 7.21
N LEU A 171 -6.36 -15.99 6.69
CA LEU A 171 -7.27 -15.09 7.41
C LEU A 171 -7.95 -15.76 8.61
N ARG A 172 -8.33 -17.05 8.50
CA ARG A 172 -8.89 -17.82 9.62
C ARG A 172 -7.96 -17.89 10.82
N MET A 173 -6.65 -17.77 10.59
CA MET A 173 -5.63 -17.72 11.64
C MET A 173 -4.94 -16.35 11.76
N ALA A 174 -5.64 -15.26 11.43
CA ALA A 174 -5.07 -13.91 11.27
C ALA A 174 -4.12 -13.47 12.39
N LYS A 175 -4.45 -13.69 13.67
CA LYS A 175 -3.57 -13.33 14.80
C LYS A 175 -2.21 -14.04 14.75
N LYS A 176 -2.19 -15.29 14.29
CA LYS A 176 -0.97 -16.08 14.09
C LYS A 176 -0.28 -15.65 12.78
N THR A 177 -1.05 -15.44 11.72
CA THR A 177 -0.56 -14.97 10.42
C THR A 177 0.16 -13.63 10.51
N ALA A 178 -0.32 -12.70 11.33
CA ALA A 178 0.30 -11.40 11.60
C ALA A 178 1.76 -11.52 12.09
N GLN A 179 2.11 -12.66 12.71
CA GLN A 179 3.44 -12.93 13.25
C GLN A 179 4.30 -13.76 12.29
N PHE A 180 3.75 -14.27 11.19
CA PHE A 180 4.50 -15.10 10.25
C PHE A 180 5.55 -14.27 9.54
N LYS A 181 6.77 -14.83 9.48
CA LYS A 181 7.89 -14.30 8.73
C LYS A 181 8.28 -15.28 7.62
N ASN A 182 8.73 -14.76 6.49
CA ASN A 182 9.34 -15.57 5.45
C ASN A 182 10.76 -16.01 5.86
N LYS A 183 11.41 -16.81 5.02
CA LYS A 183 12.77 -17.33 5.28
C LYS A 183 13.85 -16.25 5.44
N VAL A 184 13.57 -15.02 5.00
CA VAL A 184 14.48 -13.87 5.12
C VAL A 184 14.02 -12.89 6.21
N GLY A 185 13.13 -13.32 7.12
CA GLY A 185 12.72 -12.57 8.30
C GLY A 185 11.67 -11.48 8.07
N GLN A 186 11.15 -11.32 6.85
CA GLN A 186 10.12 -10.32 6.53
C GLN A 186 8.73 -10.84 6.86
N PHE A 187 7.87 -9.99 7.41
CA PHE A 187 6.51 -10.37 7.77
C PHE A 187 5.66 -10.76 6.55
N LEU A 188 4.70 -11.66 6.77
CA LEU A 188 3.74 -12.05 5.75
C LEU A 188 2.80 -10.89 5.41
N SER A 189 2.39 -10.10 6.38
CA SER A 189 1.67 -8.85 6.12
C SER A 189 2.06 -7.84 7.18
N PRO A 190 2.93 -6.86 6.84
CA PRO A 190 3.28 -5.77 7.74
C PRO A 190 2.05 -5.00 8.23
N ASP A 191 1.06 -4.78 7.36
CA ASP A 191 -0.17 -4.05 7.70
C ASP A 191 -1.00 -4.83 8.73
N LEU A 192 -1.16 -6.14 8.53
CA LEU A 192 -1.85 -6.99 9.51
C LEU A 192 -1.12 -7.00 10.86
N LEU A 193 0.21 -7.05 10.85
CA LEU A 193 1.02 -6.93 12.06
C LEU A 193 0.77 -5.59 12.75
N ALA A 194 0.81 -4.48 12.03
CA ALA A 194 0.62 -3.13 12.55
C ALA A 194 -0.75 -3.00 13.24
N TYR A 195 -1.82 -3.47 12.59
CA TYR A 195 -3.16 -3.51 13.18
C TYR A 195 -3.20 -4.34 14.47
N PHE A 196 -2.74 -5.59 14.44
CA PHE A 196 -2.75 -6.41 15.65
C PHE A 196 -1.89 -5.82 16.77
N ALA A 197 -0.74 -5.22 16.46
CA ALA A 197 0.11 -4.57 17.46
C ALA A 197 -0.58 -3.34 18.07
N LEU A 198 -1.16 -2.46 17.25
CA LEU A 198 -1.82 -1.23 17.69
C LEU A 198 -3.05 -1.51 18.56
N PHE A 199 -3.82 -2.54 18.22
CA PHE A 199 -5.01 -2.96 18.97
C PHE A 199 -4.71 -4.07 20.00
N ASN A 200 -3.52 -4.05 20.60
CA ASN A 200 -3.10 -4.88 21.74
C ASN A 200 -3.28 -6.39 21.54
N TRP A 201 -3.13 -6.86 20.31
CA TRP A 201 -3.30 -8.26 19.92
C TRP A 201 -4.67 -8.85 20.30
N ASP A 202 -5.70 -8.01 20.48
CA ASP A 202 -7.05 -8.44 20.82
C ASP A 202 -7.86 -8.76 19.54
N PRO A 203 -8.07 -10.05 19.21
CA PRO A 203 -8.88 -10.41 18.05
C PRO A 203 -10.36 -10.04 18.22
N ASN A 204 -10.79 -9.71 19.45
CA ASN A 204 -12.16 -9.33 19.72
C ASN A 204 -12.45 -7.83 19.56
N HIS A 205 -11.40 -7.02 19.38
CA HIS A 205 -11.52 -5.58 19.19
C HIS A 205 -12.38 -5.25 17.97
N SER A 206 -13.25 -4.23 18.08
CA SER A 206 -14.20 -3.86 17.02
C SER A 206 -13.51 -3.55 15.69
N VAL A 207 -12.41 -2.78 15.74
CA VAL A 207 -11.58 -2.44 14.57
C VAL A 207 -11.00 -3.68 13.92
N ILE A 208 -10.42 -4.61 14.71
CA ILE A 208 -9.86 -5.85 14.18
C ILE A 208 -10.94 -6.71 13.54
N LYS A 209 -12.12 -6.87 14.16
CA LYS A 209 -13.25 -7.59 13.54
C LYS A 209 -13.67 -6.98 12.21
N ARG A 210 -13.73 -5.64 12.14
CA ARG A 210 -14.10 -4.92 10.92
C ARG A 210 -13.06 -5.12 9.82
N LEU A 211 -11.77 -5.00 10.16
CA LEU A 211 -10.66 -5.27 9.26
C LEU A 211 -10.73 -6.69 8.70
N LEU A 212 -10.81 -7.71 9.57
CA LEU A 212 -10.87 -9.11 9.14
C LEU A 212 -12.08 -9.39 8.24
N LYS A 213 -13.23 -8.79 8.52
CA LYS A 213 -14.41 -8.89 7.66
C LYS A 213 -14.16 -8.26 6.28
N LYS A 214 -13.55 -7.07 6.23
CA LYS A 214 -13.23 -6.38 4.97
C LYS A 214 -12.18 -7.15 4.16
N ILE A 215 -11.17 -7.72 4.80
CA ILE A 215 -10.18 -8.58 4.13
C ILE A 215 -10.88 -9.78 3.50
N TYR A 216 -11.79 -10.44 4.24
CA TYR A 216 -12.56 -11.56 3.69
C TYR A 216 -13.37 -11.15 2.47
N GLN A 217 -14.12 -10.04 2.56
CA GLN A 217 -14.93 -9.51 1.46
C GLN A 217 -14.07 -9.23 0.23
N HIS A 218 -12.94 -8.54 0.40
CA HIS A 218 -12.00 -8.28 -0.68
C HIS A 218 -11.52 -9.58 -1.34
N ILE A 219 -11.07 -10.57 -0.55
CA ILE A 219 -10.63 -11.87 -1.08
C ILE A 219 -11.74 -12.55 -1.90
N GLN A 220 -13.00 -12.49 -1.46
CA GLN A 220 -14.11 -13.10 -2.19
C GLN A 220 -14.39 -12.43 -3.53
N GLU A 221 -14.17 -11.12 -3.63
CA GLU A 221 -14.40 -10.31 -4.84
C GLU A 221 -13.32 -10.45 -5.91
N GLN A 222 -12.18 -11.10 -5.62
CA GLN A 222 -11.09 -11.37 -6.58
C GLN A 222 -11.39 -12.54 -7.54
#